data_AF-A0A392N858-F1
#
_entry.id   AF-A0A392N858-F1
#
_cell.length_a   1.000
_cell.length_b   1.000
_cell.length_c   1.000
_cell.angle_alpha   90.00
_cell.angle_beta   90.00
_cell.angle_gamma   90.00
#
_symmetry.space_group_name_H-M   'P 1'
#
loop_
_entity.id
_entity.type
_entity.pdbx_description
1 polymer ?
#
loop_
_entity_poly.entity_id
_entity_poly.type
_entity_poly.pdbx_seq_one_letter_code
_entity_poly.pdbx_strand_id
1 'polypeptide(L)' 'MPLIMVAPYNTCYPQLEKHMSEVGILPTVNRWDEALALSMLDPHDSLSHPAGVSDVQAESATRMDPDQFTNFV' A
#
# COMPACT_ATOMS: atom_id res chain seq x y z
N MET A 1 -3.76 -14.63 -9.38
CA MET A 1 -2.97 -14.39 -8.16
C MET A 1 -2.66 -12.91 -8.12
N PRO A 2 -2.84 -12.21 -6.99
CA PRO A 2 -2.44 -10.81 -6.89
C PRO A 2 -0.91 -10.71 -7.01
N LEU A 3 -0.42 -9.72 -7.78
CA LEU A 3 1.01 -9.48 -7.95
C LEU A 3 1.64 -8.85 -6.70
N ILE A 4 0.86 -8.08 -5.93
CA ILE A 4 1.31 -7.38 -4.73
C ILE A 4 0.33 -7.66 -3.59
N MET A 5 0.85 -8.08 -2.44
CA MET A 5 0.11 -8.21 -1.19
C MET A 5 0.63 -7.21 -0.15
N VAL A 6 -0.27 -6.65 0.65
CA VAL A 6 0.06 -5.70 1.73
C VAL A 6 -0.46 -6.22 3.07
N ALA A 7 0.31 -6.03 4.12
CA ALA A 7 0.00 -6.41 5.49
C ALA A 7 0.53 -5.35 6.48
N PRO A 8 0.02 -5.31 7.72
CA PRO A 8 0.55 -4.42 8.74
C PRO A 8 2.05 -4.64 8.97
N TYR A 9 2.77 -3.57 9.32
CA TYR A 9 4.13 -3.70 9.83
C TYR A 9 4.10 -4.49 11.14
N ASN A 10 4.72 -5.67 11.14
CA ASN A 10 4.74 -6.57 12.28
C ASN A 10 6.18 -7.02 12.55
N THR A 11 6.82 -6.42 13.54
CA THR A 11 8.19 -6.73 13.96
C THR A 11 8.28 -6.43 15.46
N CYS A 12 9.00 -7.25 16.21
CA CYS A 12 9.21 -7.07 17.65
C CYS A 12 10.69 -7.29 17.99
N TYR A 13 11.35 -6.27 18.52
CA TYR A 13 12.70 -6.37 19.09
C TYR A 13 12.92 -5.26 20.14
N PRO A 14 13.88 -5.42 21.08
CA PRO A 14 13.97 -4.56 22.28
C PRO A 14 14.18 -3.07 22.01
N GLN A 15 14.82 -2.70 20.90
CA GLN A 15 15.14 -1.31 20.56
C GLN A 15 14.14 -0.67 19.59
N LEU A 16 13.06 -1.35 19.20
CA LEU A 16 12.14 -0.89 18.16
C LEU A 16 11.52 0.48 18.49
N GLU A 17 11.04 0.63 19.73
CA GLU A 17 10.43 1.88 20.19
C GLU A 17 11.42 3.05 20.12
N LYS A 18 12.66 2.83 20.56
CA LYS A 18 13.73 3.82 20.49
C LYS A 18 13.99 4.24 19.05
N HIS A 19 14.16 3.28 18.13
CA HIS A 19 14.42 3.59 16.73
C HIS A 19 13.26 4.34 16.08
N MET A 20 12.01 3.95 16.33
CA MET A 20 10.83 4.68 15.84
C MET A 20 10.82 6.12 16.32
N SER A 21 11.14 6.35 17.60
CA SER A 21 11.22 7.70 18.16
C SER A 21 12.33 8.55 17.54
N GLU A 22 13.49 7.97 17.24
CA GLU A 22 14.63 8.69 16.64
C GLU A 22 14.32 9.22 15.23
N VAL A 23 13.47 8.51 14.48
CA VAL A 23 13.01 8.94 13.14
C VAL A 23 11.62 9.58 13.14
N GLY A 24 11.02 9.80 14.32
CA GLY A 24 9.72 10.45 14.46
C GLY A 24 8.54 9.64 13.90
N ILE A 25 8.64 8.31 13.85
CA ILE A 25 7.55 7.43 13.41
C ILE A 25 6.53 7.28 14.53
N LEU A 26 5.26 7.59 14.22
CA LEU A 26 4.13 7.32 15.09
C LEU A 26 3.48 5.99 14.68
N PRO A 27 3.65 4.89 15.45
CA PRO A 27 3.14 3.57 15.05
C PRO A 27 1.62 3.51 14.94
N THR A 28 0.90 4.44 15.57
CA THR A 28 -0.57 4.54 15.52
C THR A 28 -1.10 5.23 14.27
N VAL A 29 -0.25 5.92 13.50
CA VAL A 29 -0.64 6.63 12.27
C VAL A 29 -0.11 5.84 11.07
N ASN A 30 -0.85 4.78 10.69
CA ASN A 30 -0.48 3.90 9.58
C ASN A 30 -1.71 3.59 8.71
N ARG A 31 -1.67 3.99 7.43
CA ARG A 31 -2.76 3.83 6.44
C ARG A 31 -2.40 2.75 5.39
N TRP A 32 -1.77 1.67 5.83
CA TRP A 32 -1.25 0.61 4.96
C TRP A 32 -2.33 -0.08 4.11
N ASP A 33 -3.57 -0.09 4.59
CA ASP A 33 -4.70 -0.72 3.95
C ASP A 33 -5.44 0.21 2.99
N GLU A 34 -5.12 1.50 2.98
CA GLU A 34 -5.74 2.47 2.11
C GLU A 34 -5.07 2.50 0.73
N ALA A 35 -5.89 2.31 -0.31
CA ALA A 35 -5.42 2.45 -1.69
C ALA A 35 -5.36 3.94 -2.05
N LEU A 36 -4.14 4.47 -2.17
CA LEU A 36 -3.93 5.80 -2.74
C LEU A 36 -3.87 5.69 -4.27
N ALA A 37 -4.89 6.20 -4.97
CA ALA A 37 -4.85 6.31 -6.41
C ALA A 37 -3.78 7.34 -6.80
N LEU A 38 -2.62 6.86 -7.25
CA LEU A 38 -1.52 7.70 -7.75
C LEU A 38 -1.82 8.31 -9.14
N SER A 39 -2.92 7.87 -9.77
CA SER A 39 -3.43 8.43 -11.01
C SER A 39 -4.37 9.60 -10.71
N MET A 40 -3.84 10.83 -10.74
CA MET A 40 -4.64 11.94 -11.26
C MET A 40 -4.64 11.77 -12.77
N LEU A 41 -5.67 11.14 -13.31
CA LEU A 41 -5.99 11.24 -14.72
C LEU A 41 -6.24 12.72 -14.99
N ASP A 42 -5.24 13.45 -15.49
CA ASP A 42 -5.53 14.72 -16.15
C ASP A 42 -6.30 14.36 -17.43
N PRO A 43 -7.60 14.68 -17.52
CA PRO A 43 -8.39 14.35 -18.70
C PRO A 43 -8.02 15.23 -19.90
N HIS A 44 -7.15 16.22 -19.70
CA HIS A 44 -6.94 17.34 -20.61
C HIS A 44 -5.71 17.24 -21.51
N ASP A 45 -5.17 16.05 -21.75
CA ASP A 45 -4.29 15.88 -22.91
C ASP A 45 -4.75 14.81 -23.90
N SER A 46 -5.30 15.37 -24.99
CA SER A 46 -5.28 14.84 -26.37
C SER A 46 -6.36 13.82 -26.77
N LEU A 47 -7.42 14.41 -27.34
CA LEU A 47 -8.07 14.04 -28.61
C LEU A 47 -7.74 12.65 -29.20
N SER A 48 -8.81 11.86 -29.36
CA SER A 48 -9.02 10.90 -30.46
C SER A 48 -8.08 9.69 -30.55
N HIS A 49 -8.39 8.61 -29.82
CA HIS A 49 -8.34 7.26 -30.40
C HIS A 49 -9.29 6.30 -29.65
N PRO A 50 -10.30 5.71 -30.31
CA PRO A 50 -11.11 4.64 -29.75
C PRO A 50 -10.38 3.32 -29.98
N ALA A 51 -9.28 3.09 -29.27
CA ALA A 51 -8.59 1.81 -29.26
C ALA A 51 -8.16 1.48 -27.84
N GLY A 52 -8.91 0.59 -27.19
CA GLY A 52 -8.42 -0.19 -26.05
C GLY A 52 -8.14 0.60 -24.78
N VAL A 53 -9.21 0.97 -24.06
CA VAL A 53 -9.11 1.39 -22.66
C VAL A 53 -8.78 0.13 -21.83
N SER A 54 -7.49 -0.24 -21.71
CA SER A 54 -7.07 -1.42 -20.95
C SER A 54 -5.99 -1.15 -19.89
N ASP A 55 -5.36 0.02 -19.86
CA ASP A 55 -4.24 0.33 -18.94
C ASP A 55 -4.60 1.31 -17.80
N VAL A 56 -5.89 1.46 -17.47
CA VAL A 56 -6.32 2.36 -16.36
C VAL A 56 -6.48 1.65 -15.02
N GLN A 57 -6.42 0.32 -14.99
CA GLN A 57 -6.50 -0.42 -13.73
C GLN A 57 -5.09 -0.75 -13.27
N ALA A 58 -4.43 0.21 -12.62
CA ALA A 58 -3.26 -0.09 -11.80
C ALA A 58 -3.61 -1.30 -10.92
N GLU A 59 -2.93 -2.43 -11.15
CA GLU A 59 -3.18 -3.66 -10.42
C GLU A 59 -3.05 -3.36 -8.93
N SER A 60 -4.19 -3.24 -8.26
CA SER A 60 -4.24 -2.73 -6.91
C SER A 60 -3.69 -3.78 -5.97
N ALA A 61 -2.84 -3.36 -5.03
CA ALA A 61 -2.32 -4.25 -4.01
C ALA A 61 -3.49 -4.90 -3.24
N THR A 62 -3.41 -6.21 -3.02
CA THR A 62 -4.43 -6.96 -2.29
C THR A 62 -4.05 -7.02 -0.81
N ARG A 63 -5.01 -6.76 0.07
CA ARG A 63 -4.80 -6.91 1.51
C ARG A 63 -4.61 -8.40 1.84
N MET A 64 -3.57 -8.73 2.58
CA MET A 64 -3.30 -10.09 3.02
C MET A 64 -4.35 -10.54 4.05
N ASP A 65 -4.76 -11.80 3.97
CA ASP A 65 -5.73 -12.37 4.92
C ASP A 65 -5.11 -12.41 6.34
N PRO A 66 -5.83 -11.98 7.39
CA PRO A 66 -5.36 -12.01 8.77
C PRO A 66 -4.90 -13.39 9.25
N ASP A 67 -5.49 -14.47 8.74
CA ASP A 67 -5.12 -15.84 9.11
C ASP A 67 -3.72 -16.21 8.59
N GLN A 68 -3.18 -15.44 7.64
CA GLN A 68 -1.83 -15.60 7.10
C GLN A 68 -0.79 -14.74 7.85
N PHE A 69 -1.20 -13.95 8.85
CA PHE A 69 -0.27 -13.09 9.60
C PHE A 69 0.65 -13.94 10.47
N THR A 70 1.96 -13.72 10.36
CA THR A 70 2.92 -14.27 11.33
C THR A 70 2.83 -13.47 12.62
N ASN A 71 2.76 -14.14 13.77
CA ASN A 71 2.74 -13.49 15.08
C ASN A 71 4.08 -13.70 15.79
N PHE A 72 4.66 -12.61 16.33
CA PHE A 72 5.98 -12.60 16.97
C PHE A 72 5.91 -12.50 18.52
N VAL A 73 4.84 -13.00 19.13
CA VAL A 73 4.66 -13.08 20.61
C VAL A 73 5.80 -13.79 21.34
#